data_AF-A0A534AI52-F1
#
_entry.id   AF-A0A534AI52-F1
#
_cell.length_a   1.000
_cell.length_b   1.000
_cell.length_c   1.000
_cell.angle_alpha   90.00
_cell.angle_beta   90.00
_cell.angle_gamma   90.00
#
_symmetry.space_group_name_H-M   'P 1'
#
loop_
_entity.id
_entity.type
_entity.pdbx_description
1 polymer ?
#
loop_
_entity_poly.entity_id
_entity_poly.type
_entity_poly.pdbx_seq_one_letter_code
_entity_poly.pdbx_strand_id
1 'polypeptide(L)'
;LEHMRKKGLAGATVLRGVAGFGASSVVHTEKVLRLSLDLPLIIEVVETEEAIQAILPDLDEMIGGGLITLERARVILYRPAAVEDGRSR
;
A
#
# COMPACT_ATOMS: atom_id res chain seq x y z
N LEU A 1 5.54 -3.88 0.35
CA LEU A 1 4.85 -5.12 0.77
C LEU A 1 5.76 -6.07 1.57
N GLU A 2 6.90 -6.50 1.02
CA GLU A 2 7.79 -7.43 1.75
C GLU A 2 8.28 -6.88 3.09
N HIS A 3 8.62 -5.58 3.14
CA HIS A 3 9.04 -4.93 4.39
C HIS A 3 7.96 -5.01 5.47
N MET A 4 6.72 -4.65 5.12
CA MET A 4 5.54 -4.75 6.00
C MET A 4 5.29 -6.19 6.44
N ARG A 5 5.40 -7.16 5.53
CA ARG A 5 5.27 -8.59 5.87
C ARG A 5 6.37 -9.05 6.84
N LYS A 6 7.62 -8.63 6.66
CA LYS A 6 8.74 -8.94 7.56
C LYS A 6 8.57 -8.32 8.95
N LYS A 7 7.95 -7.15 9.03
CA LYS A 7 7.57 -6.47 10.27
C LYS A 7 6.36 -7.10 10.97
N GLY A 8 5.72 -8.10 10.36
CA GLY A 8 4.64 -8.86 10.97
C GLY A 8 3.27 -8.18 10.90
N LEU A 9 3.06 -7.25 9.96
CA LEU A 9 1.76 -6.63 9.75
C LEU A 9 0.74 -7.65 9.23
N ALA A 10 -0.48 -7.56 9.75
CA ALA A 10 -1.70 -8.32 9.46
C ALA A 10 -2.06 -8.36 7.98
N GLY A 11 -1.75 -7.30 7.23
CA GLY A 11 -1.94 -7.28 5.78
C GLY A 11 -1.73 -5.92 5.15
N ALA A 12 -1.73 -5.90 3.82
CA ALA A 12 -1.69 -4.69 3.02
C ALA A 12 -2.42 -4.93 1.70
N THR A 13 -3.17 -3.93 1.24
CA THR A 13 -3.87 -3.94 -0.04
C THR A 13 -3.19 -2.96 -0.98
N VAL A 14 -2.98 -3.35 -2.24
CA VAL A 14 -2.44 -2.46 -3.26
C VAL A 14 -3.53 -2.16 -4.27
N LEU A 15 -3.81 -0.87 -4.45
CA LEU A 15 -4.69 -0.36 -5.50
C LEU A 15 -3.85 0.32 -6.57
N ARG A 16 -4.17 0.05 -7.83
CA ARG A 16 -3.60 0.75 -8.99
C ARG A 16 -4.66 1.65 -9.58
N GLY A 17 -4.43 2.95 -9.52
CA GLY A 17 -5.32 3.92 -10.16
C GLY A 17 -5.24 3.84 -11.67
N VAL A 18 -6.31 4.25 -12.35
CA VAL A 18 -6.37 4.32 -13.81
C VAL A 18 -5.88 5.67 -14.35
N ALA A 19 -5.78 6.67 -13.48
CA ALA A 19 -5.26 8.01 -13.73
C ALA A 19 -4.96 8.70 -12.37
N GLY A 20 -4.14 9.75 -12.37
CA GLY A 20 -3.88 10.58 -11.18
C GLY A 20 -3.01 11.79 -11.49
N PHE A 21 -3.06 12.80 -10.62
CA PHE A 21 -2.18 13.98 -10.63
C PHE A 21 -1.69 14.24 -9.21
N GLY A 22 -0.49 14.81 -9.04
CA GLY A 22 0.15 14.93 -7.72
C GLY A 22 0.95 16.22 -7.54
N ALA A 23 1.46 16.43 -6.32
CA ALA A 23 2.13 17.66 -5.87
C ALA A 23 3.34 18.08 -6.73
N SER A 24 3.97 17.15 -7.43
CA SER A 24 5.14 17.42 -8.27
C SER A 24 4.81 17.82 -9.70
N SER A 25 3.55 17.70 -10.16
CA SER A 25 3.07 17.98 -11.54
C SER A 25 4.16 17.92 -12.62
N VAL A 26 4.91 16.83 -12.67
CA VAL A 26 5.71 16.53 -13.85
C VAL A 26 4.79 15.75 -14.76
N VAL A 27 4.05 16.47 -15.60
CA VAL A 27 3.69 15.92 -16.90
C VAL A 27 5.04 15.64 -17.56
N HIS A 28 5.46 14.38 -17.64
CA HIS A 28 6.52 14.00 -18.56
C HIS A 28 5.98 14.21 -19.98
N THR A 29 6.06 15.45 -20.44
CA THR A 29 5.70 15.84 -21.80
C THR A 29 6.70 15.20 -22.77
N GLU A 30 6.12 14.52 -23.75
CA GLU A 30 6.71 14.14 -25.04
C GLU A 30 7.89 13.17 -25.05
N LYS A 31 7.65 11.91 -24.63
CA LYS A 31 8.14 10.73 -25.38
C LYS A 31 7.12 9.58 -25.31
N VAL A 32 6.03 9.72 -26.07
CA VAL A 32 5.24 8.70 -26.83
C VAL A 32 4.86 7.33 -26.21
N LEU A 33 5.34 6.87 -25.04
CA LEU A 33 5.05 5.50 -24.54
C LEU A 33 4.96 5.35 -23.00
N ARG A 34 4.65 6.40 -22.23
CA ARG A 34 4.63 6.33 -20.75
C ARG A 34 3.27 6.46 -20.06
N LEU A 35 2.18 6.55 -20.80
CA LEU A 35 0.84 6.74 -20.21
C LEU A 35 0.40 5.58 -19.29
N SER A 36 1.04 4.40 -19.36
CA SER A 36 0.70 3.23 -18.53
C SER A 36 1.66 2.93 -17.38
N LEU A 37 2.78 3.66 -17.24
CA LEU A 37 3.85 3.31 -16.27
C LEU A 37 3.86 4.20 -15.01
N ASP A 38 3.28 5.40 -15.09
CA ASP A 38 3.20 6.35 -13.96
C ASP A 38 1.81 6.35 -13.29
N LEU A 39 1.06 5.25 -13.43
CA LEU A 39 -0.23 5.10 -12.78
C LEU A 39 -0.07 5.10 -11.25
N PRO A 40 -0.85 5.89 -10.51
CA PRO A 40 -0.68 6.01 -9.06
C PRO A 40 -0.91 4.66 -8.38
N LEU A 41 -0.05 4.35 -7.43
CA LEU A 41 -0.17 3.20 -6.55
C LEU A 41 -0.54 3.67 -5.15
N ILE A 42 -1.60 3.09 -4.60
CA ILE A 42 -2.02 3.30 -3.22
C ILE A 42 -1.78 1.99 -2.48
N ILE A 43 -1.09 2.06 -1.36
CA ILE A 43 -0.90 0.91 -0.46
C ILE A 43 -1.67 1.23 0.81
N GLU A 44 -2.75 0.48 1.05
CA GLU A 44 -3.56 0.59 2.26
C GLU A 44 -3.14 -0.48 3.27
N VAL A 45 -2.96 -0.05 4.51
CA VAL A 45 -2.59 -0.90 5.64
C VAL A 45 -3.52 -0.56 6.79
N VAL A 46 -4.14 -1.58 7.38
CA VAL A 46 -5.01 -1.42 8.55
C VAL A 46 -4.38 -2.17 9.70
N GLU A 47 -3.99 -1.43 10.73
CA GLU A 47 -3.22 -1.94 11.86
C GLU A 47 -3.57 -1.21 13.16
N THR A 48 -3.01 -1.70 14.27
CA THR A 48 -3.02 -0.95 15.53
C THR A 48 -2.19 0.32 15.41
N GLU A 49 -2.49 1.31 16.25
CA GLU A 49 -1.75 2.57 16.25
C GLU A 49 -0.26 2.35 16.56
N GLU A 50 0.05 1.44 17.48
CA GLU A 50 1.43 1.11 17.86
C GLU A 50 2.21 0.51 16.68
N ALA A 51 1.59 -0.39 15.92
CA ALA A 51 2.21 -1.00 14.74
C ALA A 51 2.43 0.02 13.61
N ILE A 52 1.48 0.94 13.40
CA ILE A 52 1.63 2.03 12.43
C ILE A 52 2.78 2.95 12.85
N GLN A 53 2.81 3.41 14.11
CA GLN A 53 3.88 4.30 14.59
C GLN A 53 5.26 3.65 14.47
N ALA A 54 5.36 2.34 14.70
CA ALA A 54 6.62 1.61 14.59
C ALA A 54 7.16 1.47 13.15
N ILE A 55 6.30 1.56 12.12
CA ILE A 55 6.72 1.42 10.71
C ILE A 55 6.83 2.76 9.99
N LEU A 56 6.19 3.83 10.48
CA LEU A 56 6.23 5.16 9.85
C LEU A 56 7.66 5.67 9.55
N PRO A 57 8.65 5.57 10.46
CA PRO A 57 10.02 6.02 10.16
C PRO A 57 10.63 5.27 8.97
N ASP A 58 10.45 3.95 8.90
CA ASP A 58 10.93 3.14 7.79
C ASP A 58 10.27 3.57 6.47
N LEU A 59 8.97 3.90 6.50
CA LEU A 59 8.24 4.36 5.30
C LEU A 59 8.70 5.73 4.84
N ASP A 60 8.97 6.65 5.76
CA ASP A 60 9.49 7.99 5.47
C ASP A 60 10.86 7.90 4.78
N GLU A 61 11.76 7.05 5.27
CA GLU A 61 13.07 6.81 4.63
C GLU A 61 12.94 6.15 3.25
N MET A 62 11.93 5.31 3.05
CA MET A 62 11.71 4.59 1.78
C MET A 62 11.00 5.44 0.71
N ILE A 63 10.18 6.41 1.11
CA ILE A 63 9.37 7.21 0.18
C ILE A 63 10.19 8.42 -0.28
N GLY A 64 10.80 8.29 -1.47
CA GLY A 64 11.51 9.40 -2.11
C GLY A 64 10.61 10.54 -2.63
N GLY A 65 9.29 10.39 -2.54
CA GLY A 65 8.30 11.38 -2.95
C GLY A 65 6.89 10.78 -2.99
N GLY A 66 5.90 11.54 -2.52
CA GLY A 66 4.52 11.09 -2.40
C GLY A 66 3.83 11.73 -1.20
N LEU A 67 2.81 11.06 -0.69
CA LEU A 67 2.15 11.42 0.56
C LEU A 67 1.78 10.16 1.33
N ILE A 68 1.76 10.27 2.65
CA ILE A 68 1.24 9.25 3.56
C ILE A 68 0.06 9.87 4.29
N THR A 69 -1.07 9.17 4.30
CA THR A 69 -2.26 9.55 5.06
C THR A 69 -2.50 8.57 6.19
N LEU A 70 -2.95 9.09 7.34
CA LEU A 70 -3.37 8.28 8.48
C LEU A 70 -4.85 8.52 8.74
N GLU A 71 -5.65 7.46 8.67
CA GLU A 71 -7.08 7.50 8.97
C GLU A 71 -7.45 6.44 10.02
N ARG A 72 -8.40 6.77 10.91
CA ARG A 72 -8.88 5.80 11.90
C ARG A 72 -9.90 4.87 11.25
N ALA A 73 -9.61 3.58 11.27
CA ALA A 73 -10.56 2.53 10.90
C ALA A 73 -11.10 1.82 12.15
N ARG A 74 -12.39 1.51 12.17
CA ARG A 74 -12.98 0.57 13.13
C ARG A 74 -13.14 -0.79 12.46
N VAL A 75 -12.27 -1.74 12.80
CA VAL A 75 -12.36 -3.11 12.29
C VAL A 75 -13.51 -3.83 12.96
N ILE A 76 -14.53 -4.20 12.18
CA ILE A 76 -15.71 -4.93 12.68
C ILE A 76 -15.46 -6.45 12.68
N LEU A 77 -14.79 -6.96 11.64
CA LEU A 77 -14.46 -8.36 11.47
C LEU A 77 -13.10 -8.50 10.81
N TYR A 78 -12.26 -9.39 11.34
CA TYR A 78 -11.00 -9.79 10.73
C TYR A 78 -10.79 -11.28 11.00
N ARG A 79 -10.78 -12.09 9.95
CA ARG A 79 -10.55 -13.53 10.02
C ARG A 79 -9.92 -14.02 8.72
N PRO A 80 -9.01 -15.00 8.77
CA PRO A 80 -8.51 -15.63 7.56
C PRO A 80 -9.66 -16.34 6.81
N ALA A 81 -9.55 -16.45 5.49
CA ALA A 81 -10.39 -17.37 4.75
C ALA A 81 -10.14 -18.80 5.27
N ALA A 82 -11.18 -19.62 5.37
CA ALA A 82 -10.97 -21.05 5.58
C ALA A 82 -10.18 -21.57 4.38
N VAL A 83 -8.91 -21.91 4.60
CA VAL A 83 -8.12 -22.60 3.59
C VAL A 83 -8.64 -24.03 3.59
N GLU A 84 -9.42 -24.41 2.59
CA GLU A 84 -9.71 -25.83 2.35
C GLU A 84 -8.39 -26.51 2.01
N ASP A 85 -7.83 -27.25 2.97
CA ASP A 85 -6.63 -28.05 2.75
C ASP A 85 -6.99 -29.20 1.81
N GLY A 86 -6.72 -29.01 0.51
CA GLY A 86 -6.91 -30.00 -0.54
C GLY A 86 -5.98 -31.22 -0.44
N ARG A 87 -5.33 -31.46 0.71
CA ARG A 87 -4.51 -32.65 0.99
C ARG A 87 -5.30 -33.66 1.81
N SER A 88 -6.38 -34.16 1.23
CA SER A 88 -6.95 -35.44 1.64
C SER A 88 -7.57 -36.14 0.45
N ARG A 89 -6.71 -36.59 -0.47
CA ARG A 89 -6.93 -37.76 -1.35
C ARG A 89 -5.60 -38.43 -1.62
#